data_AF-A0A3B0RIF7-F1
#
_entry.id   AF-A0A3B0RIF7-F1
#
_cell.length_a   1.000
_cell.length_b   1.000
_cell.length_c   1.000
_cell.angle_alpha   90.00
_cell.angle_beta   90.00
_cell.angle_gamma   90.00
#
_symmetry.space_group_name_H-M   'P 1'
#
loop_
_entity.id
_entity.type
_entity.pdbx_description
1 polymer ?
#
loop_
_entity_poly.entity_id
_entity_poly.type
_entity_poly.pdbx_seq_one_letter_code
_entity_poly.pdbx_strand_id
1 'polypeptide(L)'
;MRWSMVKAVMKADLYRLLKTRDYWIPLVILGGVFFVVLPAIMLGALSVVRQTSMVTQIGDIVGSLPAAIQGNIRGDNPTARASYAFAVYLLAPIAIIVPLTISSAVGANSIVGERERGTGEFLAHSPLTVGEIYFGKLV
;
A
#
# COMPACT_ATOMS: atom_id res chain seq x y z
N MET A 1 30.39 -15.12 2.69
CA MET A 1 29.38 -14.27 2.04
C MET A 1 29.97 -12.88 1.86
N ARG A 2 30.17 -12.40 0.63
CA ARG A 2 30.78 -11.10 0.33
C ARG A 2 29.72 -10.00 0.33
N TRP A 3 29.46 -9.47 1.53
CA TRP A 3 28.43 -8.44 1.75
C TRP A 3 28.55 -7.19 0.87
N SER A 4 29.76 -6.79 0.48
CA SER A 4 29.96 -5.67 -0.43
C SER A 4 29.35 -5.93 -1.81
N MET A 5 29.50 -7.15 -2.34
CA MET A 5 28.98 -7.55 -3.63
C MET A 5 27.45 -7.75 -3.57
N VAL A 6 26.94 -8.35 -2.49
CA VAL A 6 25.48 -8.48 -2.25
C VAL A 6 24.82 -7.10 -2.21
N LYS A 7 25.42 -6.14 -1.48
CA LYS A 7 24.96 -4.74 -1.44
C LYS A 7 25.02 -4.07 -2.82
N ALA A 8 25.99 -4.42 -3.66
CA ALA A 8 26.09 -3.88 -5.01
C ALA A 8 24.92 -4.34 -5.90
N VAL A 9 24.55 -5.63 -5.82
CA VAL A 9 23.36 -6.18 -6.51
C VAL A 9 22.09 -5.49 -6.02
N MET A 10 21.89 -5.45 -4.70
CA MET A 10 20.73 -4.80 -4.07
C MET A 10 20.62 -3.31 -4.47
N LYS A 11 21.74 -2.57 -4.43
CA LYS A 11 21.76 -1.15 -4.81
C LYS A 11 21.46 -0.95 -6.29
N ALA A 12 21.97 -1.82 -7.16
CA ALA A 12 21.70 -1.74 -8.58
C ALA A 12 20.22 -1.98 -8.89
N ASP A 13 19.60 -2.96 -8.24
CA ASP A 13 18.19 -3.29 -8.43
C ASP A 13 17.27 -2.18 -7.88
N LEU A 14 17.54 -1.73 -6.64
CA LEU A 14 16.79 -0.63 -6.03
C LEU A 14 16.91 0.67 -6.85
N TYR A 15 18.09 0.97 -7.39
CA TYR A 15 18.29 2.13 -8.25
C TYR A 15 17.51 2.03 -9.56
N ARG A 16 17.46 0.84 -10.18
CA ARG A 16 16.64 0.60 -11.39
C ARG A 16 15.16 0.78 -11.09
N LEU A 17 14.70 0.25 -9.97
CA LEU A 17 13.30 0.39 -9.54
C LEU A 17 12.94 1.85 -9.28
N LEU A 18 13.79 2.59 -8.58
CA LEU A 18 13.61 4.02 -8.31
C LEU A 18 13.55 4.86 -9.59
N LYS A 19 14.29 4.49 -10.63
CA LYS A 19 14.35 5.24 -11.89
C LYS A 19 13.25 4.88 -12.88
N THR A 20 12.64 3.70 -12.74
CA THR A 20 11.66 3.19 -13.70
C THR A 20 10.27 3.76 -13.42
N ARG A 21 9.72 4.52 -14.38
CA ARG A 21 8.40 5.16 -14.25
C ARG A 21 7.24 4.16 -14.15
N ASP A 22 7.43 2.95 -14.68
CA ASP A 22 6.42 1.90 -14.73
C ASP A 22 5.93 1.46 -13.35
N TYR A 23 6.72 1.68 -12.29
CA TYR A 23 6.30 1.41 -10.91
C TYR A 23 5.76 2.64 -10.20
N TRP A 24 6.43 3.78 -10.35
CA TRP A 24 6.07 5.02 -9.65
C TRP A 24 4.75 5.59 -10.12
N ILE A 25 4.45 5.52 -11.42
CA ILE A 25 3.21 6.08 -11.97
C ILE A 25 1.99 5.32 -11.41
N PRO A 26 1.88 3.98 -11.55
CA PRO A 26 0.77 3.25 -10.95
C PRO A 26 0.72 3.39 -9.43
N LEU A 27 1.87 3.43 -8.74
CA LEU A 27 1.93 3.61 -7.30
C LEU A 27 1.31 4.95 -6.86
N VAL A 28 1.71 6.04 -7.50
CA VAL A 28 1.21 7.38 -7.16
C VAL A 28 -0.25 7.54 -7.55
N ILE A 29 -0.68 6.98 -8.69
CA ILE A 29 -2.08 7.01 -9.11
C ILE A 29 -2.94 6.20 -8.15
N LEU A 30 -2.59 4.93 -7.90
CA LEU A 30 -3.35 4.05 -7.03
C LEU A 30 -3.36 4.56 -5.59
N GLY A 31 -2.20 4.98 -5.09
CA GLY A 31 -2.09 5.64 -3.79
C GLY A 31 -2.93 6.91 -3.72
N GLY A 32 -2.85 7.80 -4.71
CA GLY A 32 -3.66 9.02 -4.76
C GLY A 32 -5.16 8.74 -4.77
N VAL A 33 -5.60 7.72 -5.51
CA VAL A 33 -7.01 7.30 -5.54
C VAL A 33 -7.47 6.83 -4.16
N PHE A 34 -6.72 5.94 -3.51
CA PHE A 34 -7.13 5.33 -2.23
C PHE A 34 -6.90 6.22 -1.01
N PHE A 35 -5.88 7.07 -1.00
CA PHE A 35 -5.54 7.94 0.13
C PHE A 35 -6.12 9.35 0.02
N VAL A 36 -6.49 9.81 -1.18
CA VAL A 36 -7.01 11.18 -1.39
C VAL A 36 -8.41 11.16 -1.98
N VAL A 37 -8.59 10.61 -3.19
CA VAL A 37 -9.86 10.72 -3.93
C VAL A 37 -11.00 10.01 -3.20
N LEU A 38 -10.79 8.74 -2.85
CA LEU A 38 -11.81 7.90 -2.24
C LEU A 38 -12.20 8.39 -0.83
N PRO A 39 -11.24 8.73 0.07
CA PRO A 39 -11.56 9.36 1.35
C PRO A 39 -12.27 10.72 1.19
N ALA A 40 -11.85 11.56 0.25
CA ALA A 40 -12.49 12.85 0.01
C ALA A 40 -13.95 12.70 -0.44
N ILE A 41 -14.24 11.75 -1.34
CA ILE A 41 -15.61 11.46 -1.79
C ILE A 41 -16.44 10.91 -0.62
N MET A 42 -15.93 9.90 0.10
CA MET A 42 -16.67 9.25 1.18
C MET A 42 -16.97 10.24 2.33
N LEU A 43 -15.95 10.95 2.82
CA LEU A 43 -16.11 11.90 3.92
C LEU A 43 -16.85 13.18 3.49
N GLY A 44 -16.62 13.63 2.25
CA GLY A 44 -17.35 14.75 1.66
C GLY A 44 -18.83 14.45 1.47
N ALA A 45 -19.19 13.22 1.08
CA ALA A 45 -20.58 12.80 1.02
C ALA A 45 -21.26 12.90 2.40
N LEU A 46 -20.58 12.47 3.47
CA LEU A 46 -21.11 12.56 4.84
C LEU A 46 -21.30 14.01 5.32
N SER A 47 -20.48 14.95 4.87
CA SER A 47 -20.57 16.35 5.31
C SER A 47 -21.69 17.15 4.63
N VAL A 48 -22.08 16.77 3.41
CA VAL A 48 -23.18 17.41 2.66
C VAL A 48 -24.55 16.89 3.12
N VAL A 49 -24.60 15.70 3.70
CA VAL A 49 -25.85 15.08 4.18
C VAL A 49 -26.33 15.78 5.45
N ARG A 50 -27.16 16.80 5.27
CA ARG A 50 -27.96 17.47 6.32
C ARG A 50 -29.28 16.75 6.64
N GLN A 51 -29.56 15.61 6.00
CA GLN A 51 -30.80 14.87 6.20
C GLN A 51 -30.76 14.03 7.48
N THR A 52 -31.74 14.24 8.35
CA THR A 52 -31.93 13.54 9.63
C THR A 52 -32.00 12.02 9.48
N SER A 53 -32.56 11.51 8.39
CA SER A 53 -32.73 10.06 8.15
C SER A 53 -31.41 9.31 7.94
N MET A 54 -30.43 9.91 7.27
CA MET A 54 -29.11 9.29 7.07
C MET A 54 -28.26 9.37 8.34
N VAL A 55 -28.37 10.47 9.10
CA VAL A 55 -27.66 10.63 10.38
C VAL A 55 -28.13 9.57 11.39
N THR A 56 -29.42 9.25 11.44
CA THR A 56 -29.95 8.17 12.29
C THR A 56 -29.44 6.79 11.87
N GLN A 57 -29.48 6.47 10.57
CA GLN A 57 -28.95 5.19 10.06
C GLN A 57 -27.45 5.03 10.35
N ILE A 58 -26.69 6.11 10.22
CA ILE A 58 -25.27 6.15 10.55
C ILE A 58 -25.04 5.92 12.05
N GLY A 59 -25.87 6.53 12.90
CA GLY A 59 -25.87 6.29 14.35
C GLY A 59 -26.14 4.83 14.71
N ASP A 60 -27.08 4.18 14.02
CA ASP A 60 -27.43 2.77 14.22
C ASP A 60 -26.30 1.83 13.79
N ILE A 61 -25.62 2.13 12.67
CA ILE A 61 -24.43 1.39 12.23
C ILE A 61 -23.32 1.50 13.27
N VAL A 62 -23.03 2.70 13.77
CA VAL A 62 -22.03 2.89 14.83
C VAL A 62 -22.45 2.18 16.13
N GLY A 63 -23.73 2.22 16.49
CA GLY A 63 -24.30 1.53 17.63
C GLY A 63 -24.27 0.00 17.52
N SER A 64 -24.23 -0.54 16.30
CA SER A 64 -24.10 -1.97 16.04
C SER A 64 -22.66 -2.49 16.18
N LEU A 65 -21.67 -1.60 16.24
CA LEU A 65 -20.27 -1.99 16.41
C LEU A 65 -20.02 -2.54 17.83
N PRO A 66 -19.10 -3.51 18.01
CA PRO A 66 -18.70 -3.98 19.33
C PRO A 66 -18.27 -2.85 20.27
N ALA A 67 -18.58 -2.96 21.56
CA ALA A 67 -18.28 -1.93 22.56
C ALA A 67 -16.78 -1.53 22.60
N ALA A 68 -15.89 -2.49 22.36
CA ALA A 68 -14.44 -2.26 22.24
C ALA A 68 -14.08 -1.29 21.10
N ILE A 69 -14.85 -1.26 20.01
CA ILE A 69 -14.65 -0.34 18.89
C ILE A 69 -15.28 1.01 19.22
N GLN A 70 -16.48 1.03 19.79
CA GLN A 70 -17.18 2.27 20.14
C GLN A 70 -16.39 3.17 21.10
N GLY A 71 -15.68 2.58 22.07
CA GLY A 71 -14.83 3.29 23.03
C GLY A 71 -13.58 3.93 22.40
N ASN A 72 -13.16 3.48 21.22
CA ASN A 72 -12.02 4.01 20.49
C ASN A 72 -12.40 5.03 19.40
N ILE A 73 -13.69 5.19 19.10
CA ILE A 73 -14.20 6.14 18.13
C ILE A 73 -14.23 7.55 18.74
N ARG A 74 -13.53 8.49 18.12
CA ARG A 74 -13.52 9.91 18.52
C ARG A 74 -14.54 10.73 17.72
N GLY A 75 -15.09 11.77 18.35
CA GLY A 75 -15.98 12.75 17.73
C GLY A 75 -17.14 13.18 18.62
N ASP A 76 -17.51 14.45 18.53
CA ASP A 76 -18.51 15.07 19.43
C ASP A 76 -19.96 14.87 18.97
N ASN A 77 -20.15 14.51 17.69
CA ASN A 77 -21.47 14.27 17.11
C ASN A 77 -21.51 12.95 16.31
N PRO A 78 -22.71 12.39 16.04
CA PRO A 78 -22.84 11.11 15.34
C PRO A 78 -22.15 11.07 13.98
N THR A 79 -22.22 12.15 13.21
CA THR A 79 -21.57 12.27 11.89
C THR A 79 -20.04 12.22 11.98
N ALA A 80 -19.45 12.87 12.97
CA ALA A 80 -18.01 12.87 13.22
C ALA A 80 -17.53 11.49 13.69
N ARG A 81 -18.26 10.86 14.62
CA ARG A 81 -17.97 9.50 15.10
C ARG A 81 -18.02 8.49 13.96
N ALA A 82 -19.02 8.60 13.08
CA ALA A 82 -19.12 7.75 11.90
C ALA A 82 -18.01 8.01 10.90
N SER A 83 -17.72 9.28 10.59
CA SER A 83 -16.62 9.65 9.69
C SER A 83 -15.29 9.08 10.18
N TYR A 84 -15.02 9.16 11.49
CA TYR A 84 -13.87 8.52 12.12
C TYR A 84 -13.91 7.00 11.96
N ALA A 85 -15.05 6.37 12.23
CA ALA A 85 -15.19 4.92 12.11
C ALA A 85 -14.93 4.44 10.67
N PHE A 86 -15.51 5.10 9.67
CA PHE A 86 -15.28 4.82 8.25
C PHE A 86 -13.81 5.06 7.86
N ALA A 87 -13.20 6.16 8.30
CA ALA A 87 -11.80 6.44 7.96
C ALA A 87 -10.83 5.41 8.57
N VAL A 88 -10.99 5.10 9.85
CA VAL A 88 -10.01 4.28 10.58
C VAL A 88 -10.24 2.79 10.40
N TYR A 89 -11.50 2.34 10.42
CA TYR A 89 -11.82 0.90 10.40
C TYR A 89 -12.16 0.37 9.00
N LEU A 90 -12.52 1.23 8.05
CA LEU A 90 -12.80 0.80 6.67
C LEU A 90 -11.70 1.27 5.71
N LEU A 91 -11.40 2.57 5.67
CA LEU A 91 -10.46 3.12 4.68
C LEU A 91 -9.01 2.74 4.98
N ALA A 92 -8.54 2.83 6.22
CA ALA A 92 -7.14 2.55 6.54
C ALA A 92 -6.71 1.11 6.18
N PRO A 93 -7.46 0.04 6.50
CA PRO A 93 -7.12 -1.33 6.07
C PRO A 93 -7.08 -1.50 4.56
N ILE A 94 -8.03 -0.89 3.83
CA ILE A 94 -8.06 -0.93 2.36
C ILE A 94 -6.83 -0.21 1.78
N ALA A 95 -6.43 0.90 2.38
CA ALA A 95 -5.29 1.67 1.93
C ALA A 95 -3.96 0.91 2.09
N ILE A 96 -3.86 -0.02 3.05
CA ILE A 96 -2.70 -0.93 3.22
C ILE A 96 -2.59 -1.94 2.05
N ILE A 97 -3.67 -2.25 1.34
CA ILE A 97 -3.64 -3.18 0.21
C ILE A 97 -2.74 -2.64 -0.91
N VAL A 98 -2.78 -1.33 -1.17
CA VAL A 98 -2.01 -0.68 -2.24
C VAL A 98 -0.49 -0.93 -2.14
N PRO A 99 0.20 -0.60 -1.03
CA PRO A 99 1.63 -0.88 -0.90
C PRO A 99 1.94 -2.38 -0.90
N LEU A 100 1.05 -3.24 -0.38
CA LEU A 100 1.25 -4.69 -0.39
C LEU A 100 1.21 -5.28 -1.81
N THR A 101 0.23 -4.87 -2.62
CA THR A 101 0.12 -5.31 -4.02
C THR A 101 1.33 -4.89 -4.82
N ILE A 102 1.79 -3.65 -4.62
CA ILE A 102 2.95 -3.11 -5.35
C ILE A 102 4.24 -3.78 -4.89
N SER A 103 4.42 -4.00 -3.58
CA SER A 103 5.55 -4.76 -3.06
C SER A 103 5.63 -6.15 -3.67
N SER A 104 4.49 -6.83 -3.81
CA SER A 104 4.42 -8.16 -4.42
C SER A 104 4.79 -8.12 -5.91
N ALA A 105 4.26 -7.14 -6.65
CA ALA A 105 4.55 -6.97 -8.08
C ALA A 105 6.03 -6.62 -8.33
N VAL A 106 6.58 -5.72 -7.51
CA VAL A 106 8.00 -5.34 -7.51
C VAL A 106 8.88 -6.55 -7.24
N GLY A 107 8.57 -7.30 -6.17
CA GLY A 107 9.33 -8.50 -5.80
C GLY A 107 9.33 -9.53 -6.93
N ALA A 108 8.18 -9.78 -7.56
CA ALA A 108 8.07 -10.68 -8.71
C ALA A 108 8.91 -10.19 -9.90
N ASN A 109 8.88 -8.89 -10.21
CA ASN A 109 9.65 -8.32 -11.30
C ASN A 109 11.18 -8.36 -11.06
N SER A 110 11.65 -8.31 -9.81
CA SER A 110 13.09 -8.43 -9.52
C SER A 110 13.70 -9.75 -10.01
N ILE A 111 12.89 -10.81 -10.10
CA ILE A 111 13.29 -12.14 -10.55
C ILE A 111 12.91 -12.34 -12.02
N VAL A 112 11.63 -12.23 -12.35
CA VAL A 112 11.14 -12.50 -13.72
C VAL A 112 11.63 -11.44 -14.71
N GLY A 113 11.73 -10.19 -14.26
CA GLY A 113 12.15 -9.08 -15.10
C GLY A 113 13.62 -9.15 -15.54
N GLU A 114 14.49 -9.86 -14.83
CA GLU A 114 15.85 -10.11 -15.32
C GLU A 114 15.91 -11.21 -16.38
N ARG A 115 15.00 -12.20 -16.29
CA ARG A 115 14.84 -13.21 -17.32
C ARG A 115 14.34 -12.58 -18.63
N GLU A 116 13.33 -11.72 -18.55
CA GLU A 116 12.75 -11.06 -19.73
C GLU A 116 13.73 -10.09 -20.41
N ARG A 117 14.59 -9.42 -19.63
CA ARG A 117 15.61 -8.50 -20.15
C ARG A 117 16.90 -9.19 -20.60
N GLY A 118 16.98 -10.52 -20.46
CA GLY A 118 18.20 -11.30 -20.76
C GLY A 118 19.40 -10.97 -19.84
N THR A 119 19.17 -10.29 -18.71
CA THR A 119 20.26 -9.90 -17.80
C THR A 119 20.63 -10.98 -16.79
N GLY A 120 19.76 -11.98 -16.62
CA GLY A 120 20.01 -13.09 -15.69
C GLY A 120 21.22 -13.95 -16.06
N GLU A 121 21.52 -14.09 -17.35
CA GLU A 121 22.69 -14.86 -17.82
C GLU A 121 24.01 -14.18 -17.41
N PHE A 122 24.10 -12.85 -17.54
CA PHE A 122 25.26 -12.10 -17.08
C PHE A 122 25.44 -12.17 -15.56
N LEU A 123 24.34 -12.19 -14.82
CA LEU A 123 24.39 -12.36 -13.37
C LEU A 123 24.86 -13.77 -12.98
N ALA A 124 24.45 -14.80 -13.73
CA ALA A 124 24.90 -16.17 -13.54
C ALA A 124 26.39 -16.38 -13.89
N HIS A 125 26.93 -15.62 -14.83
CA HIS A 125 28.36 -15.60 -15.17
C HIS A 125 29.20 -14.64 -14.32
N SER A 126 28.58 -13.92 -13.38
CA SER A 126 29.30 -13.05 -12.46
C SER A 126 30.14 -13.88 -11.47
N PRO A 127 31.16 -13.30 -10.82
CA PRO A 127 31.95 -14.02 -9.82
C PRO A 127 31.16 -14.33 -8.54
N LEU A 128 29.85 -14.07 -8.47
CA LEU A 128 28.96 -14.30 -7.33
C LEU A 128 28.51 -15.75 -7.23
N THR A 129 28.38 -16.23 -5.99
CA THR A 129 27.74 -17.53 -5.74
C THR A 129 26.22 -17.41 -5.85
N VAL A 130 25.52 -18.52 -6.13
CA VAL A 130 24.05 -18.56 -6.22
C VAL A 130 23.39 -18.02 -4.93
N GLY A 131 23.94 -18.35 -3.76
CA GLY A 131 23.45 -17.83 -2.48
C GLY A 131 23.61 -16.31 -2.35
N GLU A 132 24.73 -15.74 -2.82
CA GLU A 132 24.94 -14.28 -2.79
C GLU A 132 23.99 -13.55 -3.75
N ILE A 133 23.71 -14.14 -4.92
CA ILE A 133 22.72 -13.61 -5.87
C ILE A 133 21.32 -13.66 -5.26
N TYR A 134 20.95 -14.80 -4.67
CA TYR A 134 19.65 -15.00 -4.01
C TYR A 134 19.43 -13.98 -2.88
N PHE A 135 20.38 -13.84 -1.96
CA PHE A 135 20.29 -12.84 -0.89
C PHE A 135 20.24 -11.40 -1.41
N GLY A 136 20.96 -11.10 -2.50
CA GLY A 136 20.97 -9.77 -3.11
C GLY A 136 19.66 -9.40 -3.81
N LYS A 137 18.84 -10.39 -4.20
CA LYS A 137 17.52 -10.18 -4.82
C LYS A 137 16.35 -10.26 -3.83
N LEU A 138 16.55 -10.92 -2.70
CA LEU A 138 15.51 -11.09 -1.68
C LEU A 138 15.29 -9.82 -0.85
N VAL A 139 16.35 -9.02 -0.67
CA VAL A 139 16.37 -7.77 0.11
C VAL A 139 16.17 -6.58 -0.81
#